data_AF-A0A2M4CUD8-F1
#
_entry.id   AF-A0A2M4CUD8-F1
#
_cell.length_a   1.000
_cell.length_b   1.000
_cell.length_c   1.000
_cell.angle_alpha   90.00
_cell.angle_beta   90.00
_cell.angle_gamma   90.00
#
_symmetry.space_group_name_H-M   'P 1'
#
loop_
_entity.id
_entity.type
_entity.pdbx_description
1 polymer ?
#
loop_
_entity_poly.entity_id
_entity_poly.type
_entity_poly.pdbx_seq_one_letter_code
_entity_poly.pdbx_strand_id
1 'polypeptide(L)'
;MDHARKVKVLYKTILRLHRGLPAALQEMGDGYVKDEFKRHKNCSPLESEHFIKEWAGYALSLAEQLGLKGKPLPVGMIGENLTEAQLEHFRDEQLSQLYELLKETKNH
;
A
#
# COMPACT_ATOMS: atom_id res chain seq x y z
N MET A 1 -8.45 -5.94 24.21
CA MET A 1 -8.98 -6.01 22.84
C MET A 1 -8.12 -6.98 22.05
N ASP A 2 -8.69 -8.07 21.54
CA ASP A 2 -7.99 -9.15 20.84
C ASP A 2 -7.25 -8.65 19.58
N HIS A 3 -5.94 -8.88 19.53
CA HIS A 3 -5.05 -8.52 18.42
C HIS A 3 -5.53 -9.13 17.10
N ALA A 4 -5.98 -10.38 17.11
CA ALA A 4 -6.47 -11.06 15.91
C ALA A 4 -7.71 -10.37 15.31
N ARG A 5 -8.58 -9.81 16.17
CA ARG A 5 -9.73 -9.02 15.72
C ARG A 5 -9.29 -7.74 15.02
N LYS A 6 -8.29 -7.04 15.54
CA LYS A 6 -7.75 -5.81 14.91
C LYS A 6 -7.18 -6.10 13.52
N VAL A 7 -6.37 -7.16 13.41
CA VAL A 7 -5.79 -7.59 12.12
C VAL A 7 -6.89 -7.92 11.10
N LYS A 8 -7.91 -8.69 11.50
CA LYS A 8 -9.05 -9.03 10.62
C LYS A 8 -9.84 -7.81 10.16
N VAL A 9 -10.03 -6.81 11.04
CA VAL A 9 -10.71 -5.57 10.68
C VAL A 9 -9.87 -4.80 9.67
N LEU A 10 -8.57 -4.62 9.92
CA LEU A 10 -7.67 -3.91 9.01
C LEU A 10 -7.64 -4.55 7.62
N TYR A 11 -7.47 -5.87 7.55
CA TYR A 11 -7.50 -6.65 6.31
C TYR A 11 -8.79 -6.40 5.50
N LYS A 12 -9.96 -6.50 6.16
CA LYS A 12 -11.25 -6.26 5.50
C LYS A 12 -11.44 -4.80 5.08
N THR A 13 -10.92 -3.85 5.85
CA THR A 13 -10.98 -2.43 5.52
C THR A 13 -10.18 -2.14 4.25
N ILE A 14 -8.95 -2.66 4.14
CA ILE A 14 -8.11 -2.48 2.96
C ILE A 14 -8.79 -3.04 1.70
N LEU A 15 -9.30 -4.27 1.74
CA LEU A 15 -10.02 -4.87 0.60
C LEU A 15 -11.30 -4.12 0.23
N ARG A 16 -11.91 -3.37 1.15
CA ARG A 16 -13.04 -2.48 0.82
C ARG A 16 -12.58 -1.21 0.14
N LEU A 17 -11.48 -0.62 0.59
CA LEU A 17 -10.87 0.56 -0.04
C LEU A 17 -10.42 0.26 -1.47
N HIS A 18 -9.86 -0.93 -1.71
CA HIS A 18 -9.43 -1.37 -3.04
C HIS A 18 -10.55 -1.34 -4.10
N ARG A 19 -11.81 -1.46 -3.70
CA ARG A 19 -12.97 -1.35 -4.62
C ARG A 19 -13.16 0.05 -5.20
N GLY A 20 -12.52 1.06 -4.61
CA GLY A 20 -12.47 2.42 -5.14
C GLY A 20 -11.32 2.65 -6.13
N LEU A 21 -10.43 1.66 -6.32
CA LEU A 21 -9.28 1.79 -7.22
C LEU A 21 -9.65 1.47 -8.68
N PRO A 22 -8.87 1.99 -9.65
CA PRO A 22 -8.91 1.49 -11.02
C PRO A 22 -8.70 -0.02 -11.08
N ALA A 23 -9.36 -0.70 -12.02
CA ALA A 23 -9.43 -2.17 -12.07
C ALA A 23 -8.04 -2.86 -11.99
N ALA A 24 -7.05 -2.38 -12.75
CA ALA A 24 -5.71 -2.93 -12.75
C ALA A 24 -5.00 -2.79 -11.37
N LEU A 25 -5.18 -1.65 -10.70
CA LEU A 25 -4.62 -1.42 -9.37
C LEU A 25 -5.34 -2.25 -8.30
N GLN A 26 -6.67 -2.41 -8.43
CA GLN A 26 -7.45 -3.25 -7.54
C GLN A 26 -7.00 -4.72 -7.62
N GLU A 27 -6.88 -5.27 -8.83
CA GLU A 27 -6.50 -6.68 -9.03
C GLU A 27 -5.12 -6.97 -8.45
N MET A 28 -4.13 -6.13 -8.80
CA MET A 28 -2.76 -6.23 -8.28
C MET A 28 -2.72 -6.08 -6.75
N GLY A 29 -3.40 -5.07 -6.21
CA GLY A 29 -3.42 -4.78 -4.78
C GLY A 29 -4.09 -5.88 -3.96
N ASP A 30 -5.23 -6.41 -4.41
CA ASP A 30 -5.94 -7.49 -3.72
C ASP A 30 -5.09 -8.75 -3.58
N GLY A 31 -4.33 -9.10 -4.62
CA GLY A 31 -3.38 -10.21 -4.59
C GLY A 31 -2.28 -9.97 -3.55
N TYR A 32 -1.63 -8.81 -3.63
CA TYR A 32 -0.55 -8.44 -2.72
C TYR A 32 -0.98 -8.43 -1.25
N VAL A 33 -2.12 -7.82 -0.93
CA VAL A 33 -2.67 -7.76 0.45
C VAL A 33 -2.94 -9.17 1.01
N LYS A 34 -3.51 -10.06 0.20
CA LYS A 34 -3.77 -11.44 0.62
C LYS A 34 -2.48 -12.17 0.99
N ASP A 35 -1.46 -12.02 0.15
CA ASP A 35 -0.18 -12.68 0.35
C ASP A 35 0.58 -12.12 1.55
N GLU A 36 0.62 -10.80 1.71
CA GLU A 36 1.33 -10.16 2.82
C GLU A 36 0.72 -10.49 4.19
N PHE A 37 -0.61 -10.42 4.33
CA PHE A 37 -1.28 -10.81 5.57
C PHE A 37 -1.13 -12.31 5.87
N LYS A 38 -1.02 -13.16 4.84
CA LYS A 38 -0.74 -14.59 5.00
C LYS A 38 0.68 -14.83 5.48
N ARG A 39 1.67 -14.14 4.89
CA ARG A 39 3.09 -14.22 5.29
C ARG A 39 3.30 -13.78 6.74
N HIS A 40 2.57 -12.76 7.19
CA HIS A 40 2.70 -12.21 8.54
C HIS A 40 1.81 -12.90 9.60
N LYS A 41 1.16 -14.02 9.28
CA LYS A 41 0.27 -14.71 10.23
C LYS A 41 0.98 -15.20 11.50
N ASN A 42 2.26 -15.55 11.40
CA ASN A 42 3.05 -16.16 12.49
C ASN A 42 4.26 -15.29 12.90
N CYS A 43 4.25 -13.99 12.60
CA CYS A 43 5.35 -13.10 12.99
C CYS A 43 5.40 -12.86 14.51
N SER A 44 6.55 -12.39 15.00
CA SER A 44 6.70 -12.03 16.40
C SER A 44 5.78 -10.86 16.80
N PRO A 45 5.47 -10.68 18.10
CA PRO A 45 4.61 -9.59 18.55
C PRO A 45 5.12 -8.20 18.09
N LEU A 46 6.43 -7.98 18.13
CA LEU A 46 7.04 -6.71 17.72
C LEU A 46 6.88 -6.46 16.21
N GLU A 47 7.18 -7.46 15.39
CA GLU A 47 6.97 -7.40 13.93
C GLU A 47 5.50 -7.18 13.60
N SER A 48 4.60 -7.82 14.36
CA SER A 48 3.17 -7.69 14.16
C SER A 48 2.64 -6.29 14.49
N GLU A 49 3.17 -5.66 15.54
CA GLU A 49 2.84 -4.27 15.87
C GLU A 49 3.31 -3.31 14.77
N HIS A 50 4.53 -3.48 14.28
CA HIS A 50 5.05 -2.68 13.18
C HIS A 50 4.22 -2.90 11.91
N PHE A 51 3.94 -4.15 11.56
CA PHE A 51 3.09 -4.52 10.43
C PHE A 51 1.72 -3.83 10.51
N ILE A 52 1.01 -3.92 11.64
CA ILE A 52 -0.30 -3.29 11.80
C ILE A 52 -0.20 -1.76 11.66
N LYS A 53 0.85 -1.15 12.20
CA LYS A 53 1.05 0.30 12.11
C LYS A 53 1.20 0.75 10.66
N GLU A 54 2.09 0.12 9.91
CA GLU A 54 2.36 0.47 8.51
C GLU A 54 1.11 0.23 7.63
N TRP A 55 0.44 -0.91 7.80
CA TRP A 55 -0.78 -1.22 7.04
C TRP A 55 -1.99 -0.35 7.41
N ALA A 56 -2.07 0.12 8.65
CA ALA A 56 -3.05 1.13 9.05
C ALA A 56 -2.74 2.49 8.42
N GLY A 57 -1.46 2.87 8.33
CA GLY A 57 -1.00 4.06 7.61
C GLY A 57 -1.36 3.99 6.12
N TYR A 58 -1.10 2.86 5.47
CA TYR A 58 -1.50 2.62 4.09
C TYR A 58 -3.01 2.77 3.88
N ALA A 59 -3.83 2.12 4.73
CA ALA A 59 -5.28 2.23 4.64
C ALA A 59 -5.79 3.67 4.84
N LEU A 60 -5.12 4.45 5.69
CA LEU A 60 -5.43 5.85 5.93
C LEU A 60 -5.14 6.72 4.69
N SER A 61 -3.92 6.63 4.15
CA SER A 61 -3.52 7.37 2.93
C SER A 61 -4.44 7.00 1.76
N LEU A 62 -4.75 5.71 1.57
CA LEU A 62 -5.65 5.27 0.52
C LEU A 62 -7.07 5.84 0.67
N ALA A 63 -7.61 5.88 1.90
CA ALA A 63 -8.93 6.46 2.15
C ALA A 63 -8.97 7.97 1.87
N GLU A 64 -7.88 8.69 2.13
CA GLU A 64 -7.74 10.11 1.83
C GLU A 64 -7.70 10.36 0.32
N GLN A 65 -6.90 9.59 -0.42
CA GLN A 65 -6.79 9.68 -1.89
C GLN A 65 -8.13 9.38 -2.59
N LEU A 66 -8.90 8.42 -2.06
CA LEU A 66 -10.24 8.09 -2.54
C LEU A 66 -11.31 9.12 -2.12
N GLY A 67 -10.96 10.17 -1.39
CA GLY A 67 -11.90 11.21 -0.97
C GLY A 67 -12.89 10.79 0.11
N LEU A 68 -12.62 9.70 0.84
CA LEU A 68 -13.49 9.29 1.97
C LEU A 68 -13.32 10.20 3.18
N LYS A 69 -12.23 10.97 3.24
CA LYS A 69 -11.92 11.97 4.28
C LYS A 69 -11.80 13.41 3.75
N GLY A 70 -12.16 13.65 2.48
CA GLY A 70 -11.93 14.95 1.83
C GLY A 70 -12.38 14.96 0.38
N LYS A 71 -11.83 15.85 -0.44
CA LYS A 71 -12.12 15.87 -1.88
C LYS A 71 -11.34 14.72 -2.56
N PRO A 72 -12.00 13.82 -3.32
CA PRO A 72 -11.31 12.73 -3.99
C PRO A 72 -10.29 13.27 -4.99
N LEU A 73 -9.12 12.62 -5.07
CA LEU A 73 -8.20 12.86 -6.17
C LEU A 73 -8.84 12.39 -7.49
N PRO A 74 -8.48 13.02 -8.63
CA PRO A 74 -8.93 12.54 -9.92
C PRO A 74 -8.61 11.05 -10.12
N VAL A 75 -9.52 10.32 -10.76
CA VAL A 75 -9.29 8.92 -11.15
C VAL A 75 -8.01 8.86 -11.98
N GLY A 76 -6.99 8.15 -11.48
CA GLY A 76 -5.66 8.08 -12.10
C GLY A 76 -4.54 8.80 -11.34
N MET A 77 -4.85 9.59 -10.31
CA MET A 77 -3.86 10.19 -9.40
C MET A 77 -3.84 9.47 -8.04
N ILE A 78 -3.71 8.14 -8.08
CA ILE A 78 -3.50 7.32 -6.87
C ILE A 78 -2.00 7.12 -6.67
N GLY A 79 -1.54 7.27 -5.43
CA GLY A 79 -0.13 7.19 -5.05
C GLY A 79 0.45 8.53 -4.60
N GLU A 80 1.64 8.45 -4.00
CA GLU A 80 2.42 9.60 -3.54
C GLU A 80 3.81 9.54 -4.19
N ASN A 81 4.42 10.70 -4.41
CA ASN A 81 5.79 10.76 -4.90
C ASN A 81 6.76 10.27 -3.82
N LEU A 82 7.76 9.50 -4.23
CA LEU A 82 8.86 9.14 -3.35
C LEU A 82 9.65 10.39 -2.97
N THR A 83 9.85 10.57 -1.67
CA THR A 83 10.72 11.60 -1.12
C THR A 83 12.20 11.24 -1.35
N GLU A 84 13.06 12.25 -1.33
CA GLU A 84 14.52 12.03 -1.45
C GLU A 84 15.05 11.11 -0.34
N ALA A 85 14.60 11.32 0.90
CA ALA A 85 14.93 10.44 2.01
C ALA A 85 14.48 8.99 1.76
N GLN A 86 13.31 8.74 1.15
CA GLN A 86 12.90 7.38 0.81
C GLN A 86 13.79 6.77 -0.26
N LEU A 87 14.20 7.54 -1.28
CA LEU A 87 15.11 7.08 -2.34
C LEU A 87 16.48 6.69 -1.79
N GLU A 88 16.99 7.41 -0.78
CA GLU A 88 18.26 7.08 -0.12
C GLU A 88 18.27 5.70 0.58
N HIS A 89 17.09 5.14 0.90
CA HIS A 89 16.98 3.80 1.50
C HIS A 89 17.06 2.66 0.47
N PHE A 90 17.03 2.96 -0.83
CA PHE A 90 17.11 1.95 -1.88
C PHE A 90 18.57 1.59 -2.16
N ARG A 91 18.83 0.32 -2.48
CA ARG A 91 20.13 -0.08 -3.05
C ARG A 91 20.26 0.45 -4.47
N ASP A 92 21.50 0.63 -4.94
CA ASP A 92 21.81 1.11 -6.29
C ASP A 92 21.07 0.33 -7.39
N GLU A 93 21.00 -1.00 -7.27
CA GLU A 93 20.27 -1.85 -8.21
C GLU A 93 18.76 -1.57 -8.22
N GLN A 94 18.17 -1.30 -7.05
CA GLN A 94 16.74 -0.99 -6.95
C GLN A 94 16.44 0.40 -7.51
N LEU A 95 17.35 1.36 -7.32
CA LEU A 95 17.26 2.69 -7.94
C LEU A 95 17.35 2.61 -9.47
N SER A 96 18.27 1.78 -9.98
CA SER A 96 18.37 1.53 -11.42
C SER A 96 17.09 0.91 -11.98
N GLN A 97 16.52 -0.09 -11.32
CA GLN A 97 15.25 -0.70 -11.73
C GLN A 97 14.09 0.30 -11.72
N LEU A 98 14.02 1.14 -10.68
CA LEU A 98 12.99 2.18 -10.57
C LEU A 98 13.13 3.22 -11.69
N TYR A 99 14.37 3.59 -12.04
CA TYR A 99 14.65 4.53 -13.12
C TYR A 99 14.26 3.96 -14.50
N GLU A 100 14.57 2.69 -14.76
CA GLU A 100 14.14 2.04 -16.01
C GLU A 100 12.62 1.94 -16.09
N LEU A 101 11.93 1.61 -14.99
CA LEU A 101 10.47 1.62 -14.94
C LEU A 101 9.91 3.01 -15.28
N LEU A 102 10.50 4.08 -14.73
CA LEU A 102 10.09 5.45 -15.05
C LEU A 102 10.28 5.78 -16.55
N LYS A 103 11.36 5.32 -17.17
CA LYS A 103 11.60 5.53 -18.61
C LYS A 103 10.53 4.84 -19.46
N GLU A 104 10.18 3.59 -19.13
CA GLU A 104 9.13 2.86 -19.85
C GLU A 104 7.78 3.57 -19.80
N THR A 105 7.44 4.22 -18.67
CA THR A 105 6.18 5.00 -18.59
C THR A 105 6.14 6.26 -19.46
N LYS A 106 7.30 6.76 -19.91
CA LYS A 106 7.42 7.98 -20.74
C LYS A 106 7.56 7.67 -22.24
N ASN A 107 7.82 6.41 -22.59
CA ASN A 107 7.98 5.96 -23.97
C ASN A 107 6.63 5.66 -24.66
N HIS A 108 5.51 5.81 -23.93
CA HIS A 108 4.13 5.67 -24.38
C HIS A 108 3.37 6.99 -24.19
#